data_AF-A0A2T4G1K1-F1
#
_entry.id   AF-A0A2T4G1K1-F1
#
_cell.length_a   1.000
_cell.length_b   1.000
_cell.length_c   1.000
_cell.angle_alpha   90.00
_cell.angle_beta   90.00
_cell.angle_gamma   90.00
#
_symmetry.space_group_name_H-M   'P 1'
#
loop_
_entity.id
_entity.type
_entity.pdbx_description
1 polymer ?
#
loop_
_entity_poly.entity_id
_entity_poly.type
_entity_poly.pdbx_seq_one_letter_code
_entity_poly.pdbx_strand_id
1 'polypeptide(L)'
;MNNLSGALRLVVSLPIYAASILASLLTLKPLFDAGMILLAGFLTPYQIGRVLGYLLASAILTTIAAGLWMLARYVRTSRFRKQPAPVANPLP
;
A
#
# COMPACT_ATOMS: atom_id res chain seq x y z
N MET A 1 -21.98 -16.35 6.64
CA MET A 1 -20.95 -15.97 5.64
C MET A 1 -19.66 -16.68 5.98
N ASN A 2 -19.15 -17.49 5.06
CA ASN A 2 -18.11 -18.50 5.27
C ASN A 2 -16.84 -17.93 5.91
N ASN A 3 -16.37 -18.61 6.96
CA ASN A 3 -15.06 -18.41 7.54
C ASN A 3 -14.00 -18.69 6.48
N LEU A 4 -13.52 -17.67 5.75
CA LEU A 4 -12.33 -17.80 4.91
C LEU A 4 -11.19 -18.33 5.81
N SER A 5 -10.81 -19.59 5.58
CA SER A 5 -9.69 -20.27 6.24
C SER A 5 -8.45 -19.38 6.21
N GLY A 6 -7.63 -19.42 7.27
CA GLY A 6 -6.41 -18.61 7.36
C GLY A 6 -5.50 -18.73 6.14
N ALA A 7 -5.49 -19.90 5.48
CA ALA A 7 -4.78 -20.12 4.22
C ALA A 7 -5.35 -19.31 3.05
N LEU A 8 -6.68 -19.21 2.92
CA LEU A 8 -7.32 -18.48 1.83
C LEU A 8 -7.10 -16.96 1.98
N ARG A 9 -7.07 -16.45 3.21
CA ARG A 9 -6.71 -15.05 3.49
C ARG A 9 -5.25 -14.75 3.16
N LEU A 10 -4.37 -15.71 3.38
CA LEU A 10 -2.95 -15.58 3.03
C LEU A 10 -2.78 -15.52 1.51
N VAL A 11 -3.45 -16.42 0.78
CA VAL A 11 -3.43 -16.46 -0.69
C VAL A 11 -4.00 -15.18 -1.30
N VAL A 12 -5.07 -14.62 -0.73
CA VAL A 12 -5.68 -13.37 -1.24
C VAL A 12 -4.87 -12.13 -0.87
N SER A 13 -4.22 -12.08 0.31
CA SER A 13 -3.40 -10.93 0.71
C SER A 13 -2.02 -10.90 0.03
N LEU A 14 -1.47 -12.05 -0.37
CA LEU A 14 -0.18 -12.15 -1.05
C LEU A 14 -0.06 -11.30 -2.32
N PRO A 15 -0.98 -11.38 -3.31
CA PRO A 15 -0.90 -10.57 -4.52
C PRO A 15 -1.09 -9.06 -4.22
N ILE A 16 -1.85 -8.70 -3.18
CA ILE A 16 -2.04 -7.32 -2.76
C ILE A 16 -0.72 -6.76 -2.17
N TYR A 17 -0.02 -7.57 -1.36
CA TYR A 17 1.32 -7.23 -0.88
C TYR A 17 2.33 -7.11 -2.04
N ALA A 18 2.30 -8.05 -2.99
CA ALA A 18 3.17 -8.01 -4.16
C ALA A 18 2.93 -6.73 -5.00
N ALA A 19 1.67 -6.35 -5.21
CA ALA A 19 1.32 -5.10 -5.90
C ALA A 19 1.80 -3.86 -5.14
N SER A 20 1.70 -3.84 -3.81
CA SER A 20 2.22 -2.75 -2.98
C SER A 20 3.74 -2.63 -3.08
N ILE A 21 4.48 -3.75 -3.05
CA ILE A 21 5.93 -3.76 -3.22
C ILE A 21 6.32 -3.30 -4.62
N LEU A 22 5.63 -3.79 -5.66
CA LEU A 22 5.90 -3.37 -7.04
C LEU A 22 5.65 -1.88 -7.24
N ALA A 23 4.54 -1.35 -6.71
CA ALA A 23 4.25 0.08 -6.72
C ALA A 23 5.33 0.89 -6.00
N SER A 24 5.87 0.38 -4.88
CA SER A 24 6.97 1.01 -4.15
C SER A 24 8.31 0.93 -4.89
N LEU A 25 8.55 -0.10 -5.70
CA LEU A 25 9.75 -0.17 -6.55
C LEU A 25 9.66 0.81 -7.71
N LEU A 26 8.46 1.00 -8.27
CA LEU A 26 8.22 1.93 -9.37
C LEU A 26 8.40 3.40 -8.97
N THR A 27 8.32 3.75 -7.67
CA THR A 27 8.61 5.12 -7.19
C THR A 27 10.11 5.44 -7.16
N LEU A 28 10.98 4.44 -7.10
CA LEU A 28 12.43 4.66 -6.98
C LEU A 28 13.03 5.33 -8.23
N LYS A 29 12.58 4.90 -9.42
CA LYS A 29 13.09 5.45 -10.68
C LYS A 29 12.83 6.95 -10.84
N PRO A 30 11.59 7.48 -10.71
CA PRO A 30 11.35 8.91 -10.82
C PRO A 30 12.04 9.72 -9.71
N LEU A 31 12.18 9.18 -8.50
CA LEU A 31 12.96 9.81 -7.43
C LEU A 31 14.45 9.93 -7.81
N PHE A 32 15.03 8.88 -8.38
CA PHE A 32 16.42 8.90 -8.84
C PHE A 32 16.62 9.88 -10.00
N ASP A 33 15.73 9.84 -11.00
CA ASP A 33 15.76 10.77 -12.14
C ASP A 33 15.61 12.23 -11.67
N ALA A 34 14.72 12.50 -10.71
CA ALA A 34 14.57 13.82 -10.10
C ALA A 34 15.83 14.26 -9.35
N GLY A 35 16.43 13.37 -8.55
CA GLY A 35 17.67 13.64 -7.81
C GLY A 35 18.84 13.97 -8.74
N MET A 36 18.99 13.23 -9.84
CA MET A 36 20.02 13.49 -10.85
C MET A 36 19.83 14.84 -11.53
N ILE A 37 18.59 15.22 -11.85
CA ILE A 37 18.28 16.52 -12.46
C ILE A 37 18.56 17.66 -11.46
N LEU A 38 18.23 17.49 -10.18
CA LEU A 38 18.53 18.47 -9.14
C LEU A 38 20.04 18.63 -8.88
N LEU A 39 20.82 17.55 -9.00
CA LEU A 39 22.28 17.58 -8.85
C LEU A 39 23.00 18.32 -9.99
N ALA A 40 22.36 18.50 -11.15
CA ALA A 40 22.96 19.12 -12.32
C ALA A 40 23.24 20.63 -12.16
N GLY A 41 22.80 21.27 -11.06
CA GLY A 41 23.17 22.62 -10.64
C GLY A 41 22.49 23.76 -11.41
N PHE A 42 22.37 23.66 -12.74
CA PHE A 42 21.64 24.62 -13.57
C PHE A 42 20.37 23.99 -14.14
N LEU A 43 19.23 24.27 -13.49
CA LEU A 43 17.93 23.77 -13.89
C LEU A 43 17.26 24.72 -14.88
N THR A 44 16.95 24.22 -16.08
CA THR A 44 16.08 24.95 -17.02
C THR A 44 14.63 24.92 -16.52
N PRO A 45 13.77 25.88 -16.92
CA PRO A 45 12.35 25.88 -16.54
C PRO A 45 11.63 24.56 -16.87
N TYR A 46 12.02 23.94 -17.99
CA TYR A 46 11.54 22.62 -18.39
C TYR A 46 11.96 21.51 -17.40
N GLN A 47 13.21 21.52 -16.94
CA GLN A 47 13.71 20.55 -15.98
C GLN A 47 13.05 20.71 -14.60
N ILE A 48 12.75 21.95 -14.17
CA ILE A 48 11.99 22.22 -12.95
C ILE A 48 10.59 21.58 -13.03
N GLY A 49 9.88 21.83 -14.14
CA GLY A 49 8.57 21.21 -14.37
C GLY A 49 8.64 19.68 -14.38
N ARG A 50 9.69 19.10 -14.96
CA ARG A 50 9.93 17.66 -15.00
C ARG A 50 10.18 17.06 -13.62
N VAL A 51 10.99 17.72 -12.78
CA VAL A 51 11.23 17.31 -11.38
C VAL A 51 9.95 17.36 -10.57
N LEU A 52 9.16 18.43 -10.67
CA LEU A 52 7.86 18.53 -10.00
C LEU A 52 6.90 17.43 -10.43
N GLY A 53 6.86 17.11 -11.73
CA GLY A 53 6.09 15.98 -12.26
C GLY A 53 6.52 14.64 -11.66
N TYR A 54 7.83 14.39 -11.57
CA TYR A 54 8.35 13.16 -10.94
C TYR A 54 8.02 13.08 -9.45
N LEU A 55 8.11 14.20 -8.71
CA LEU A 55 7.75 14.24 -7.30
C LEU A 55 6.25 14.00 -7.08
N LEU A 56 5.38 14.62 -7.89
CA LEU A 56 3.93 14.38 -7.85
C LEU A 56 3.58 12.93 -8.16
N ALA A 57 4.14 12.36 -9.24
CA ALA A 57 3.93 10.96 -9.59
C ALA A 57 4.40 10.02 -8.47
N SER A 58 5.55 10.31 -7.87
CA SER A 58 6.09 9.54 -6.75
C SER A 58 5.20 9.61 -5.51
N ALA A 59 4.66 10.78 -5.19
CA ALA A 59 3.73 10.97 -4.08
C ALA A 59 2.43 10.17 -4.29
N ILE A 60 1.88 10.19 -5.50
CA ILE A 60 0.67 9.43 -5.85
C ILE A 60 0.94 7.92 -5.73
N LEU A 61 2.02 7.42 -6.34
CA LEU A 61 2.35 5.99 -6.26
C LEU A 61 2.62 5.54 -4.82
N THR A 62 3.29 6.36 -4.01
CA THR A 62 3.55 6.05 -2.59
C THR A 62 2.23 5.95 -1.82
N THR A 63 1.28 6.85 -2.09
CA THR A 63 -0.06 6.81 -1.49
C THR A 63 -0.81 5.54 -1.87
N ILE A 64 -0.76 5.14 -3.15
CA ILE A 64 -1.36 3.89 -3.63
C ILE A 64 -0.71 2.68 -2.96
N ALA A 65 0.62 2.65 -2.89
CA ALA A 65 1.37 1.55 -2.28
C ALA A 65 1.03 1.40 -0.79
N ALA A 66 0.96 2.51 -0.05
CA ALA A 66 0.54 2.52 1.35
C ALA A 66 -0.90 2.04 1.54
N GLY A 67 -1.82 2.47 0.66
CA GLY A 67 -3.21 2.01 0.65
C GLY A 67 -3.32 0.50 0.42
N LEU A 68 -2.59 -0.03 -0.57
CA LEU A 68 -2.52 -1.48 -0.84
C LEU A 68 -1.93 -2.25 0.34
N TRP A 69 -0.89 -1.71 1.00
CA TRP A 69 -0.31 -2.32 2.19
C TRP A 69 -1.31 -2.42 3.34
N MET A 70 -2.04 -1.33 3.60
CA MET A 70 -3.11 -1.31 4.61
C MET A 70 -4.24 -2.27 4.27
N LEU A 71 -4.64 -2.33 2.99
CA LEU A 71 -5.67 -3.26 2.52
C LEU A 71 -5.23 -4.73 2.69
N ALA A 72 -4.00 -5.06 2.30
CA ALA A 72 -3.44 -6.40 2.47
C ALA A 72 -3.38 -6.79 3.95
N ARG A 73 -2.95 -5.86 4.81
CA ARG A 73 -2.96 -6.04 6.27
C ARG A 73 -4.38 -6.28 6.78
N TYR A 74 -5.35 -5.48 6.34
CA TYR A 74 -6.75 -5.65 6.71
C TYR A 74 -7.31 -7.01 6.29
N VAL A 75 -7.10 -7.45 5.05
CA VAL A 75 -7.52 -8.79 4.57
C VAL A 75 -6.89 -9.90 5.40
N ARG A 76 -5.62 -9.73 5.80
CA ARG A 76 -4.90 -10.71 6.63
C ARG A 76 -5.39 -10.74 8.08
N THR A 77 -5.62 -9.58 8.70
CA THR A 77 -5.90 -9.44 10.14
C THR A 77 -7.36 -9.26 10.50
N SER A 78 -8.26 -9.11 9.53
CA SER A 78 -9.71 -8.99 9.75
C SER A 78 -10.29 -10.26 10.36
N ARG A 79 -10.13 -10.44 11.68
CA ARG A 79 -11.01 -11.33 12.43
C ARG A 79 -12.38 -10.70 12.34
N PHE A 80 -13.22 -11.15 11.39
CA PHE A 80 -14.65 -10.92 11.44
C PHE A 80 -15.07 -11.25 12.86
N ARG A 81 -15.36 -10.20 13.62
CA ARG A 81 -15.60 -10.23 15.05
C ARG A 81 -16.70 -11.30 15.24
N LYS A 82 -16.34 -12.48 15.75
CA LYS A 82 -17.37 -13.41 16.22
C LYS A 82 -18.11 -12.60 17.27
N GLN A 83 -19.40 -12.37 17.08
CA GLN A 83 -20.25 -11.87 18.15
C GLN A 83 -19.93 -12.71 19.39
N PRO A 84 -19.66 -12.07 20.55
CA PRO A 84 -19.46 -12.82 21.78
C PRO A 84 -20.66 -13.77 21.92
N ALA A 85 -20.37 -15.06 22.15
CA ALA A 85 -21.41 -16.06 22.33
C ALA A 85 -22.38 -15.54 23.42
N PRO A 86 -23.70 -15.65 23.22
CA PRO A 86 -24.66 -15.20 24.21
C PRO A 86 -24.31 -15.86 25.54
N VAL A 87 -24.14 -15.05 26.58
CA VAL A 87 -23.86 -15.50 27.94
C VAL A 87 -24.96 -16.51 28.28
N ALA A 88 -24.58 -17.78 28.46
CA ALA A 88 -25.52 -18.78 28.92
C ALA A 88 -26.01 -18.31 30.30
N ASN A 89 -27.29 -17.96 30.38
CA ASN A 89 -27.95 -17.63 31.65
C ASN A 89 -27.62 -18.75 32.65
N PRO A 90 -26.99 -18.46 33.79
CA PRO A 90 -27.08 -19.37 34.91
C PRO A 90 -28.53 -19.24 35.44
N LEU A 91 -29.37 -20.20 35.06
CA LEU A 91 -30.66 -20.43 35.72
C LEU A 91 -30.39 -20.78 37.19
N PRO A 92 -31.05 -20.13 38.16
CA PRO A 92 -31.53 -20.81 39.37
C PRO A 92 -32.81 -21.60 39.08
#